data_AF-A0A6P0X8W3-F1
#
_entry.id   AF-A0A6P0X8W3-F1
#
_cell.length_a   1.000
_cell.length_b   1.000
_cell.length_c   1.000
_cell.angle_alpha   90.00
_cell.angle_beta   90.00
_cell.angle_gamma   90.00
#
_symmetry.space_group_name_H-M   'P 1'
#
loop_
_entity.id
_entity.type
_entity.pdbx_description
1 polymer ?
#
loop_
_entity_poly.entity_id
_entity_poly.type
_entity_poly.pdbx_seq_one_letter_code
_entity_poly.pdbx_strand_id
1 'polypeptide(L)'
;MKVSAYLNKWMLTLYGLKPEDWGYRQKAIAEISRVTGLSPNSIKGWGKDLETDSTYILKLLDYGDMANELTIFVNKYKHLLPKIDVIDTIISRDNPEQKT
;
A
#
# COMPACT_ATOMS: atom_id res chain seq x y z
N MET A 1 -1.82 3.74 -13.74
CA MET A 1 -0.35 3.93 -13.62
C MET A 1 0.44 2.70 -14.08
N LYS A 2 1.78 2.71 -14.13
CA LYS A 2 2.61 1.48 -14.22
C LYS A 2 2.87 0.91 -12.82
N VAL A 3 3.09 -0.41 -12.68
CA VAL A 3 3.42 -1.04 -11.39
C VAL A 3 4.68 -0.42 -10.76
N SER A 4 5.73 -0.20 -11.57
CA SER A 4 6.97 0.43 -11.09
C SER A 4 6.75 1.86 -10.59
N ALA A 5 5.85 2.63 -11.22
CA ALA A 5 5.51 3.98 -10.75
C ALA A 5 4.84 3.95 -9.37
N TYR A 6 3.93 2.99 -9.14
CA TYR A 6 3.30 2.78 -7.84
C TYR A 6 4.34 2.41 -6.77
N LEU A 7 5.15 1.38 -7.05
CA LEU A 7 6.14 0.88 -6.09
C LEU A 7 7.19 1.95 -5.77
N ASN A 8 7.71 2.67 -6.76
CA ASN A 8 8.70 3.72 -6.52
C ASN A 8 8.16 4.85 -5.64
N LYS A 9 6.85 5.15 -5.72
CA LYS A 9 6.21 6.17 -4.89
C LYS A 9 6.01 5.70 -3.46
N TRP A 10 5.57 4.45 -3.27
CA TRP A 10 5.08 4.00 -1.97
C TRP A 10 6.05 3.14 -1.17
N MET A 11 6.97 2.41 -1.81
CA MET A 11 7.86 1.50 -1.08
C MET A 11 8.78 2.24 -0.10
N LEU A 12 9.34 3.37 -0.52
CA LEU A 12 10.15 4.21 0.38
C LEU A 12 9.29 4.84 1.48
N THR A 13 8.12 5.36 1.10
CA THR A 13 7.22 6.09 2.00
C THR A 13 6.60 5.20 3.08
N LEU A 14 6.17 3.99 2.73
CA LEU A 14 5.46 3.07 3.62
C LEU A 14 6.41 2.11 4.36
N TYR A 15 7.53 1.73 3.73
CA TYR A 15 8.41 0.68 4.25
C TYR A 15 9.87 1.10 4.42
N GLY A 16 10.26 2.29 3.97
CA GLY A 16 11.65 2.74 4.01
C GLY A 16 12.58 1.96 3.07
N LEU A 17 12.04 1.30 2.03
CA LEU A 17 12.81 0.43 1.13
C LEU A 17 12.95 1.01 -0.28
N LYS A 18 14.14 0.88 -0.85
CA LYS A 18 14.47 1.19 -2.25
C LYS A 18 14.64 -0.09 -3.09
N PRO A 19 14.52 -0.01 -4.43
CA PRO A 19 14.62 -1.18 -5.31
C PRO A 19 15.88 -2.04 -5.12
N GLU A 20 16.99 -1.40 -4.79
CA GLU A 20 18.30 -2.03 -4.54
C GLU A 20 18.42 -2.72 -3.17
N ASP A 21 17.51 -2.43 -2.23
CA ASP A 21 17.60 -2.95 -0.87
C ASP A 21 17.26 -4.44 -0.80
N TRP A 22 17.97 -5.16 0.07
CA TRP A 22 17.65 -6.56 0.35
C TRP A 22 16.24 -6.68 0.92
N GLY A 23 15.45 -7.61 0.37
CA GLY A 23 14.05 -7.81 0.76
C GLY A 23 13.04 -6.89 0.08
N TYR A 24 13.48 -5.88 -0.71
CA TYR A 24 12.57 -4.99 -1.45
C TYR A 24 11.55 -5.76 -2.26
N ARG A 25 12.02 -6.72 -3.08
CA ARG A 25 11.14 -7.50 -3.97
C ARG A 25 10.08 -8.28 -3.19
N GLN A 26 10.43 -8.90 -2.08
CA GLN A 26 9.47 -9.66 -1.27
C GLN A 26 8.40 -8.73 -0.69
N LYS A 27 8.81 -7.55 -0.24
CA LYS A 27 7.90 -6.55 0.31
C LYS A 27 7.02 -5.91 -0.76
N ALA A 28 7.56 -5.65 -1.95
CA ALA A 28 6.81 -5.17 -3.10
C ALA A 28 5.73 -6.17 -3.55
N ILE A 29 6.05 -7.47 -3.56
CA ILE A 29 5.06 -8.54 -3.84
C ILE A 29 3.96 -8.53 -2.78
N ALA A 30 4.31 -8.43 -1.50
CA ALA A 30 3.33 -8.36 -0.42
C ALA A 30 2.42 -7.13 -0.54
N GLU A 31 2.97 -5.98 -0.93
CA GLU A 31 2.18 -4.75 -1.10
C GLU A 31 1.22 -4.85 -2.29
N ILE A 32 1.69 -5.33 -3.45
CA ILE A 32 0.81 -5.59 -4.59
C ILE A 32 -0.28 -6.59 -4.19
N SER A 33 0.06 -7.64 -3.46
CA SER A 33 -0.90 -8.63 -2.97
C SER A 33 -1.96 -7.99 -2.08
N ARG A 34 -1.56 -7.11 -1.14
CA ARG A 34 -2.47 -6.37 -0.26
C ARG A 34 -3.44 -5.49 -1.05
N VAL A 35 -2.95 -4.74 -2.03
CA VAL A 35 -3.76 -3.79 -2.81
C VAL A 35 -4.69 -4.50 -3.79
N THR A 36 -4.21 -5.57 -4.42
CA THR A 36 -4.91 -6.22 -5.54
C THR A 36 -5.72 -7.44 -5.12
N GLY A 37 -5.50 -7.97 -3.91
CA GLY A 37 -6.07 -9.23 -3.45
C GLY A 37 -5.50 -10.49 -4.12
N LEU A 38 -4.50 -10.33 -5.00
CA LEU A 38 -3.88 -11.46 -5.69
C LEU A 38 -2.94 -12.22 -4.76
N SER A 39 -2.80 -13.53 -5.00
CA SER A 39 -1.84 -14.32 -4.22
C SER A 39 -0.41 -13.86 -4.50
N PRO A 40 0.48 -13.84 -3.48
CA PRO A 40 1.90 -13.54 -3.68
C PRO A 40 2.56 -14.45 -4.73
N ASN A 41 2.12 -15.71 -4.84
CA ASN A 41 2.64 -16.67 -5.81
C ASN A 41 2.29 -16.26 -7.25
N SER A 42 1.09 -15.75 -7.49
CA SER A 42 0.69 -15.24 -8.81
C SER A 42 1.56 -14.06 -9.24
N ILE A 43 1.88 -13.16 -8.30
CA ILE A 43 2.69 -11.96 -8.55
C ILE A 43 4.17 -12.31 -8.72
N LYS A 44 4.67 -13.30 -7.97
CA LYS A 44 6.07 -13.76 -8.06
C LYS A 44 6.46 -14.18 -9.48
N GLY A 45 5.48 -14.61 -10.29
CA GLY A 45 5.64 -14.98 -11.70
C GLY A 45 5.78 -13.81 -12.69
N TRP A 46 5.51 -12.57 -12.29
CA TRP A 46 5.51 -11.38 -13.18
C TRP A 46 6.91 -10.86 -13.57
N GLY A 47 7.92 -11.73 -13.55
CA GLY A 47 9.30 -11.36 -13.84
C GLY A 47 9.98 -10.55 -12.73
N LYS A 48 11.23 -10.14 -12.99
CA LYS A 48 12.13 -9.50 -12.01
C LYS A 48 11.65 -8.12 -11.57
N ASP A 49 10.97 -7.41 -12.46
CA ASP A 49 10.53 -6.03 -12.22
C ASP A 49 9.04 -5.92 -11.86
N LEU A 50 8.36 -7.06 -11.69
CA LEU A 50 6.95 -7.16 -11.30
C LEU A 50 6.01 -6.46 -12.29
N GLU A 51 6.35 -6.52 -13.58
CA GLU A 51 5.58 -5.87 -14.64
C GLU A 51 4.34 -6.69 -15.01
N THR A 52 3.24 -6.00 -15.32
CA THR A 52 2.02 -6.63 -15.83
C THR A 52 1.31 -5.71 -16.80
N ASP A 53 0.73 -6.30 -17.83
CA ASP A 53 -0.10 -5.61 -18.83
C ASP A 53 -1.60 -5.64 -18.48
N SER A 54 -1.96 -6.28 -17.35
CA SER A 54 -3.34 -6.35 -16.90
C SER A 54 -3.86 -4.98 -16.48
N THR A 55 -4.65 -4.35 -17.34
CA THR A 55 -5.26 -3.04 -17.09
C THR A 55 -6.10 -2.99 -15.82
N TYR A 56 -6.72 -4.12 -15.43
CA TYR A 56 -7.44 -4.24 -14.17
C TYR A 56 -6.53 -4.05 -12.95
N ILE A 57 -5.36 -4.68 -12.97
CA ILE A 57 -4.39 -4.56 -11.87
C ILE A 57 -3.88 -3.13 -11.77
N LEU A 58 -3.60 -2.49 -12.90
CA LEU A 58 -3.16 -1.09 -12.93
C LEU A 58 -4.21 -0.14 -12.32
N LYS A 59 -5.50 -0.39 -12.57
CA LYS A 59 -6.59 0.37 -11.93
C LYS A 59 -6.67 0.14 -10.43
N LEU A 60 -6.48 -1.09 -9.96
CA LEU A 60 -6.44 -1.36 -8.51
C LEU A 60 -5.28 -0.66 -7.82
N LEU A 61 -4.11 -0.58 -8.47
CA LEU A 61 -2.97 0.18 -7.97
C LEU A 61 -3.24 1.69 -7.96
N ASP A 62 -3.97 2.23 -8.95
CA ASP A 62 -4.42 3.63 -8.93
C ASP A 62 -5.35 3.89 -7.73
N TYR A 63 -6.24 2.96 -7.36
CA TYR A 63 -7.05 3.08 -6.14
C TYR A 63 -6.21 2.93 -4.85
N GLY A 64 -5.23 2.04 -4.85
CA GLY A 64 -4.27 1.94 -3.75
C GLY A 64 -3.48 3.24 -3.55
N ASP A 65 -3.13 3.94 -4.64
CA ASP A 65 -2.43 5.23 -4.61
C ASP A 65 -3.29 6.28 -3.92
N MET A 66 -4.55 6.41 -4.33
CA MET A 66 -5.51 7.32 -3.72
C MET A 66 -5.74 7.02 -2.24
N ALA A 67 -5.85 5.74 -1.87
CA ALA A 67 -6.03 5.32 -0.48
C ALA A 67 -4.82 5.72 0.38
N ASN A 68 -3.61 5.48 -0.10
CA ASN A 68 -2.38 5.84 0.60
C ASN A 68 -2.26 7.37 0.78
N GLU A 69 -2.57 8.16 -0.25
CA GLU A 69 -2.61 9.63 -0.16
C GLU A 69 -3.61 10.10 0.90
N LEU A 70 -4.80 9.49 0.91
CA LEU A 70 -5.83 9.81 1.90
C LEU A 70 -5.36 9.48 3.32
N THR A 71 -4.71 8.34 3.52
CA THR A 71 -4.13 7.97 4.82
C THR A 71 -3.10 8.99 5.28
N ILE A 72 -2.20 9.44 4.38
CA ILE A 72 -1.22 10.48 4.72
C ILE A 72 -1.92 11.79 5.07
N PHE A 73 -2.91 12.21 4.28
CA PHE A 73 -3.67 13.42 4.53
C PHE A 73 -4.36 13.37 5.90
N VAL A 74 -5.10 12.30 6.18
CA VAL A 74 -5.80 12.11 7.46
C VAL A 74 -4.80 12.13 8.62
N ASN A 75 -3.68 11.41 8.52
CA ASN A 75 -2.67 11.38 9.58
C ASN A 75 -2.06 12.77 9.82
N LYS A 76 -1.74 13.51 8.75
CA LYS A 76 -1.18 14.86 8.82
C LYS A 76 -2.14 15.83 9.52
N TYR A 77 -3.43 15.76 9.20
CA TYR A 77 -4.43 16.71 9.69
C TYR A 77 -5.29 16.17 10.83
N LYS A 78 -4.98 14.98 11.38
CA LYS A 78 -5.77 14.35 12.46
C LYS A 78 -5.99 15.28 13.66
N HIS A 79 -5.01 16.15 13.95
CA HIS A 79 -5.07 17.14 15.03
C HIS A 79 -6.03 18.32 14.76
N LEU A 80 -6.38 18.58 13.50
CA LEU A 80 -7.33 19.62 13.09
C LEU A 80 -8.75 19.07 12.89
N LEU A 81 -8.88 17.75 12.70
CA LEU A 81 -10.19 17.13 12.58
C LEU A 81 -10.90 17.24 13.95
N PRO A 82 -12.17 17.68 13.97
CA PRO A 82 -12.95 17.61 15.19
C PRO A 82 -12.89 16.17 15.73
N LYS A 83 -12.77 16.00 17.05
CA LYS A 83 -12.82 14.69 17.71
C LYS A 83 -14.21 14.08 17.48
N ILE A 84 -14.39 13.48 16.31
CA ILE A 84 -15.56 12.69 15.97
C ILE A 84 -15.16 11.27 16.36
N ASP A 85 -15.79 10.73 17.40
CA ASP A 85 -15.51 9.39 17.96
C ASP A 85 -15.50 8.26 16.91
N VAL A 86 -16.12 8.49 15.75
CA VAL A 86 -16.16 7.58 14.60
C VAL A 86 -14.81 7.42 13.91
N ILE A 87 -13.96 8.46 13.84
CA ILE A 87 -12.67 8.39 13.15
C ILE A 87 -11.70 7.46 13.90
N ASP A 88 -11.65 7.55 15.22
CA ASP A 88 -10.83 6.64 16.03
C ASP A 88 -11.34 5.19 15.96
N THR A 89 -12.65 4.99 15.76
CA THR A 89 -13.25 3.67 15.53
C THR A 89 -12.86 3.07 14.15
N ILE A 90 -12.73 3.91 13.12
CA ILE A 90 -12.31 3.47 11.77
C ILE A 90 -10.80 3.19 11.76
N ILE A 91 -9.99 4.04 12.38
CA ILE A 91 -8.52 3.89 12.42
C ILE A 91 -8.08 2.70 13.30
N SER A 92 -8.80 2.41 14.40
CA SER A 92 -8.47 1.30 15.31
C SER A 92 -8.79 -0.10 14.78
N ARG A 93 -9.59 -0.22 13.71
CA ARG A 93 -9.94 -1.52 13.13
C ARG A 93 -8.79 -2.21 12.39
N ASP A 94 -7.78 -1.44 11.97
CA ASP A 94 -6.61 -1.97 11.25
C ASP A 94 -5.44 -2.35 12.17
N ASN A 95 -5.59 -2.29 13.50
CA ASN A 95 -4.51 -2.63 14.44
C ASN A 95 -5.01 -3.41 15.67
N PRO A 96 -5.15 -4.75 15.60
CA PRO A 96 -5.76 -5.56 16.65
C PRO A 96 -4.88 -5.78 17.91
N GLU A 97 -3.64 -5.27 17.97
CA GLU A 97 -2.72 -5.57 19.07
C GLU A 97 -2.80 -4.63 20.30
N GLN A 98 -3.83 -3.80 20.43
CA GLN A 98 -3.99 -2.90 21.59
C GLN A 98 -5.19 -3.21 22.50
N LYS A 99 -5.44 -4.49 22.78
CA LYS A 99 -6.30 -4.88 23.90
C LYS A 99 -5.59 -5.92 24.77
N THR A 100 -4.74 -5.42 25.65
CA THR A 100 -4.41 -6.05 26.94
C THR A 100 -5.60 -5.97 27.88
#